data_AF-A0A5A7Y3Z4-F1
#
_entry.id   AF-A0A5A7Y3Z4-F1
#
_cell.length_a   1.000
_cell.length_b   1.000
_cell.length_c   1.000
_cell.angle_alpha   90.00
_cell.angle_beta   90.00
_cell.angle_gamma   90.00
#
_symmetry.space_group_name_H-M   'P 1'
#
loop_
_entity.id
_entity.type
_entity.pdbx_description
1 polymer ?
#
loop_
_entity_poly.entity_id
_entity_poly.type
_entity_poly.pdbx_seq_one_letter_code
_entity_poly.pdbx_strand_id
1 'polypeptide(L)'
;MRRLPSAAEEDDDGMKDSSTHDTKLGVLHAGPTAIDHLPELVRDMGQSRALILVDASTGGEARAHVERALSEASMPARVVEMAGGPDRDGDVDGVARVLAQFAGGALVSVGDSALIATGKAVALLASNPLRRPGQQPQTRPRAHIAVPTALGLAEEATSVVTLGPYAETFEDDGLLAVAVIDERVFPESDPETGHFKRLAVALAACTVIDDTATLRDSTLALSAVHHLVGAQTRPVEVRQALTLATAGHRRGPSCPRCKGGTVLPAAALDDPGSPAQTCLQQAVARGLTVGATSP
;
A
#
# COMPACT_ATOMS: atom_id res chain seq x y z
N MET A 1 -56.07 28.53 -34.01
CA MET A 1 -54.66 28.95 -34.14
C MET A 1 -53.79 27.93 -33.44
N ARG A 2 -52.81 27.38 -34.17
CA ARG A 2 -51.75 26.50 -33.65
C ARG A 2 -50.88 27.25 -32.63
N ARG A 3 -50.46 26.58 -31.55
CA ARG A 3 -49.09 26.58 -31.01
C ARG A 3 -48.94 25.38 -30.03
N LEU A 4 -48.13 24.41 -30.43
CA LEU A 4 -47.28 23.57 -29.56
C LEU A 4 -45.95 24.33 -29.34
N PRO A 5 -44.97 23.79 -28.60
CA PRO A 5 -44.87 23.63 -27.13
C PRO A 5 -43.67 24.45 -26.59
N SER A 6 -43.46 24.49 -25.26
CA SER A 6 -42.16 24.88 -24.69
C SER A 6 -41.78 23.87 -23.63
N ALA A 7 -40.71 23.15 -23.91
CA ALA A 7 -40.00 22.25 -23.02
C ALA A 7 -39.15 23.04 -22.02
N ALA A 8 -39.04 22.52 -20.79
CA ALA A 8 -37.82 22.38 -20.00
C ALA A 8 -38.24 22.00 -18.57
N GLU A 9 -38.53 20.71 -18.39
CA GLU A 9 -38.32 20.04 -17.10
C GLU A 9 -36.83 19.72 -17.07
N GLU A 10 -36.08 20.42 -16.22
CA GLU A 10 -34.77 19.96 -15.76
C GLU A 10 -34.94 19.52 -14.32
N ASP A 11 -35.17 18.22 -14.18
CA ASP A 11 -34.93 17.46 -12.96
C ASP A 11 -33.42 17.48 -12.68
N ASP A 12 -32.96 18.40 -11.84
CA ASP A 12 -31.62 18.34 -11.23
C ASP A 12 -31.70 17.49 -9.96
N ASP A 13 -31.88 16.19 -10.18
CA ASP A 13 -31.98 15.18 -9.13
C ASP A 13 -30.57 14.83 -8.64
N GLY A 14 -30.14 15.59 -7.62
CA GLY A 14 -29.24 15.19 -6.55
C GLY A 14 -28.20 14.11 -6.84
N MET A 15 -27.07 14.49 -7.43
CA MET A 15 -25.85 13.70 -7.36
C MET A 15 -25.25 13.80 -5.95
N LYS A 16 -25.81 13.01 -5.02
CA LYS A 16 -25.17 12.72 -3.73
C LYS A 16 -23.98 11.80 -4.00
N ASP A 17 -22.82 12.39 -4.25
CA ASP A 17 -21.53 11.74 -4.06
C ASP A 17 -21.33 11.46 -2.56
N SER A 18 -22.02 10.43 -2.06
CA SER A 18 -21.78 9.88 -0.72
C SER A 18 -20.82 8.69 -0.83
N SER A 19 -19.61 8.92 -1.34
CA SER A 19 -18.49 8.00 -1.17
C SER A 19 -17.67 8.42 0.05
N THR A 20 -18.26 8.23 1.23
CA THR A 20 -17.49 8.18 2.49
C THR A 20 -16.71 6.85 2.52
N HIS A 21 -15.70 6.74 1.66
CA HIS A 21 -14.67 5.72 1.78
C HIS A 21 -13.73 6.18 2.88
N ASP A 22 -14.09 5.77 4.09
CA ASP A 22 -13.33 5.95 5.32
C ASP A 22 -12.02 5.17 5.14
N THR A 23 -10.97 5.85 4.63
CA THR A 23 -9.72 5.24 4.20
C THR A 23 -9.04 4.64 5.44
N LYS A 24 -9.20 3.33 5.63
CA LYS A 24 -8.63 2.63 6.79
C LYS A 24 -7.19 2.28 6.45
N LEU A 25 -6.23 2.92 7.11
CA LEU A 25 -4.87 2.40 7.19
C LEU A 25 -4.93 0.92 7.63
N GLY A 26 -4.27 0.02 6.88
CA GLY A 26 -3.88 -1.28 7.41
C GLY A 26 -2.96 -1.09 8.62
N VAL A 27 -2.89 -2.05 9.54
CA VAL A 27 -2.07 -1.87 10.75
C VAL A 27 -0.59 -1.82 10.36
N LEU A 28 0.16 -0.80 10.79
CA LEU A 28 1.59 -0.64 10.53
C LEU A 28 2.42 -0.98 11.78
N HIS A 29 3.31 -1.96 11.65
CA HIS A 29 4.33 -2.31 12.62
C HIS A 29 5.70 -1.98 12.02
N ALA A 30 6.44 -1.08 12.64
CA ALA A 30 7.71 -0.59 12.11
C ALA A 30 8.78 -0.50 13.19
N GLY A 31 10.01 -0.89 12.88
CA GLY A 31 11.14 -0.83 13.80
C GLY A 31 12.19 -1.91 13.55
N PRO A 32 13.32 -1.89 14.29
CA PRO A 32 14.45 -2.79 14.06
C PRO A 32 14.18 -4.27 14.37
N THR A 33 13.03 -4.58 14.97
CA THR A 33 12.61 -5.94 15.34
C THR A 33 11.12 -6.18 15.05
N ALA A 34 10.53 -5.43 14.11
CA ALA A 34 9.10 -5.52 13.81
C ALA A 34 8.66 -6.93 13.39
N ILE A 35 9.51 -7.69 12.68
CA ILE A 35 9.25 -9.09 12.28
C ILE A 35 9.12 -10.01 13.49
N ASP A 36 9.76 -9.70 14.62
CA ASP A 36 9.72 -10.56 15.80
C ASP A 36 8.32 -10.59 16.42
N HIS A 37 7.48 -9.59 16.11
CA HIS A 37 6.07 -9.51 16.51
C HIS A 37 5.09 -10.25 15.58
N LEU A 38 5.58 -10.80 14.46
CA LEU A 38 4.75 -11.49 13.47
C LEU A 38 3.86 -12.58 14.08
N PRO A 39 4.33 -13.42 15.03
CA PRO A 39 3.48 -14.43 15.66
C PRO A 39 2.28 -13.83 16.42
N GLU A 40 2.44 -12.69 17.09
CA GLU A 40 1.32 -12.00 17.74
C GLU A 40 0.32 -11.51 16.69
N LEU A 41 0.79 -10.91 15.60
CA LEU A 41 -0.08 -10.42 14.52
C LEU A 41 -0.90 -11.54 13.89
N VAL A 42 -0.29 -12.71 13.65
CA VAL A 42 -1.01 -13.88 13.14
C VAL A 42 -2.10 -14.33 14.12
N ARG A 43 -1.84 -14.31 15.43
CA ARG A 43 -2.83 -14.64 16.47
C ARG A 43 -3.95 -13.61 16.58
N ASP A 44 -3.63 -12.32 16.46
CA ASP A 44 -4.61 -11.23 16.49
C ASP A 44 -5.58 -11.29 15.32
N MET A 45 -5.14 -11.86 14.18
CA MET A 45 -6.01 -12.20 13.04
C MET A 45 -6.85 -13.47 13.26
N GLY A 46 -6.81 -14.07 14.45
CA GLY A 46 -7.49 -15.31 14.79
C GLY A 46 -6.90 -16.55 14.12
N GLN A 47 -5.66 -16.47 13.63
CA GLN A 47 -4.98 -17.56 12.96
C GLN A 47 -3.97 -18.23 13.90
N SER A 48 -3.63 -19.49 13.62
CA SER A 48 -2.72 -20.29 14.47
C SER A 48 -1.49 -20.80 13.72
N ARG A 49 -1.42 -20.52 12.42
CA ARG A 49 -0.34 -20.92 11.52
C ARG A 49 -0.15 -19.89 10.42
N ALA A 50 0.97 -19.96 9.71
CA ALA A 50 1.30 -19.03 8.63
C ALA A 50 1.55 -19.77 7.31
N LEU A 51 1.06 -19.21 6.20
CA LEU A 51 1.48 -19.54 4.85
C LEU A 51 2.36 -18.38 4.36
N ILE A 52 3.65 -18.63 4.25
CA ILE A 52 4.65 -17.64 3.87
C ILE A 52 4.81 -17.69 2.35
N LEU A 53 4.46 -16.60 1.69
CA LEU A 53 4.71 -16.36 0.28
C LEU A 53 6.01 -15.58 0.12
N VAL A 54 6.99 -16.16 -0.57
CA VAL A 54 8.32 -15.54 -0.77
C VAL A 54 8.71 -15.57 -2.24
N ASP A 55 9.50 -14.60 -2.67
CA ASP A 55 10.19 -14.68 -3.96
C ASP A 55 11.41 -15.61 -3.83
N ALA A 56 11.50 -16.60 -4.72
CA ALA A 56 12.61 -17.56 -4.75
C ALA A 56 14.00 -16.91 -4.94
N SER A 57 14.06 -15.70 -5.52
CA SER A 57 15.28 -15.03 -5.96
C SER A 57 15.77 -13.90 -5.04
N THR A 58 14.91 -13.31 -4.22
CA THR A 58 15.22 -12.07 -3.47
C THR A 58 14.87 -12.11 -1.98
N GLY A 59 14.15 -13.13 -1.51
CA GLY A 59 13.61 -13.16 -0.15
C GLY A 59 14.47 -13.82 0.94
N GLY A 60 15.70 -14.26 0.66
CA GLY A 60 16.43 -15.20 1.53
C GLY A 60 16.60 -14.77 3.00
N GLU A 61 17.11 -13.57 3.24
CA GLU A 61 17.35 -13.06 4.60
C GLU A 61 16.05 -12.72 5.33
N ALA A 62 15.15 -11.99 4.66
CA ALA A 62 13.84 -11.64 5.21
C ALA A 62 13.01 -12.87 5.56
N ARG A 63 13.00 -13.89 4.68
CA ARG A 63 12.40 -15.19 4.93
C ARG A 63 12.99 -15.83 6.18
N ALA A 64 14.32 -15.84 6.33
CA ALA A 64 14.97 -16.45 7.47
C ALA A 64 14.58 -15.77 8.80
N HIS A 65 14.42 -14.44 8.80
CA HIS A 65 13.90 -13.70 9.96
C HIS A 65 12.45 -14.10 10.28
N VAL A 66 11.59 -14.16 9.27
CA VAL A 66 10.18 -14.56 9.42
C VAL A 66 10.03 -16.00 9.91
N GLU A 67 10.73 -16.95 9.29
CA GLU A 67 10.72 -18.36 9.71
C GLU A 67 11.22 -18.53 11.14
N ARG A 68 12.28 -17.79 11.52
CA ARG A 68 12.81 -17.80 12.89
C ARG A 68 11.81 -17.29 13.90
N ALA A 69 11.23 -16.09 13.67
CA ALA A 69 10.24 -15.50 14.57
C ALA A 69 9.04 -16.44 14.80
N LEU A 70 8.53 -17.04 13.72
CA LEU A 70 7.44 -18.01 13.80
C LEU A 70 7.85 -19.30 14.52
N SER A 71 9.05 -19.82 14.24
CA SER A 71 9.55 -21.04 14.88
C SER A 71 9.81 -20.86 16.38
N GLU A 72 10.40 -19.75 16.80
CA GLU A 72 10.65 -19.44 18.22
C GLU A 72 9.33 -19.36 19.00
N ALA A 73 8.28 -18.85 18.36
CA ALA A 73 6.93 -18.81 18.90
C ALA A 73 6.15 -20.14 18.75
N SER A 74 6.79 -21.22 18.29
CA SER A 74 6.17 -22.52 18.00
C SER A 74 4.95 -22.43 17.07
N MET A 75 4.96 -21.48 16.15
CA MET A 75 3.89 -21.27 15.19
C MET A 75 4.17 -22.07 13.90
N PRO A 76 3.31 -23.04 13.54
CA PRO A 76 3.50 -23.80 12.31
C PRO A 76 3.48 -22.87 11.10
N ALA A 77 4.49 -23.01 10.24
CA ALA A 77 4.59 -22.24 9.00
C ALA A 77 4.78 -23.17 7.81
N ARG A 78 4.18 -22.81 6.66
CA ARG A 78 4.44 -23.43 5.37
C ARG A 78 4.93 -22.36 4.41
N VAL A 79 6.05 -22.62 3.73
CA VAL A 79 6.58 -21.72 2.71
C VAL A 79 6.07 -22.13 1.34
N VAL A 80 5.74 -21.14 0.53
CA VAL A 80 5.47 -21.26 -0.90
C VAL A 80 6.37 -20.26 -1.61
N GLU A 81 7.28 -20.80 -2.41
CA GLU A 81 8.16 -20.01 -3.26
C GLU A 81 7.44 -19.69 -4.57
N MET A 82 7.48 -18.41 -4.95
CA MET A 82 6.97 -17.93 -6.24
C MET A 82 8.13 -17.70 -7.18
N ALA A 83 7.93 -18.01 -8.46
CA ALA A 83 8.85 -17.58 -9.49
C ALA A 83 8.97 -16.03 -9.48
N GLY A 84 10.19 -15.52 -9.61
CA GLY A 84 10.41 -14.08 -9.80
C GLY A 84 9.92 -13.62 -11.18
N GLY A 85 9.54 -12.35 -11.30
CA GLY A 85 9.27 -11.72 -12.60
C GLY A 85 7.80 -11.68 -13.05
N PRO A 86 7.54 -11.29 -14.32
CA PRO A 86 6.21 -10.95 -14.82
C PRO A 86 5.27 -12.14 -15.04
N ASP A 87 5.79 -13.38 -15.04
CA ASP A 87 5.00 -14.61 -15.27
C ASP A 87 4.37 -15.20 -13.99
N ARG A 88 4.37 -14.45 -12.87
CA ARG A 88 3.79 -14.88 -11.57
C ARG A 88 2.31 -15.24 -11.63
N ASP A 89 1.60 -14.79 -12.65
CA ASP A 89 0.17 -14.97 -12.88
C ASP A 89 -0.27 -16.44 -12.91
N GLY A 90 0.57 -17.36 -13.43
CA GLY A 90 0.25 -18.79 -13.50
C GLY A 90 0.24 -19.50 -12.14
N ASP A 91 1.00 -18.99 -11.17
CA ASP A 91 1.16 -19.61 -9.85
C ASP A 91 0.10 -19.13 -8.85
N VAL A 92 -0.50 -17.96 -9.07
CA VAL A 92 -1.46 -17.31 -8.14
C VAL A 92 -2.64 -18.22 -7.82
N ASP A 93 -3.28 -18.83 -8.83
CA ASP A 93 -4.42 -19.73 -8.65
C ASP A 93 -4.04 -21.01 -7.88
N GLY A 94 -2.81 -21.49 -8.07
CA GLY A 94 -2.26 -22.61 -7.33
C GLY A 94 -2.13 -22.27 -5.84
N VAL A 95 -1.51 -21.14 -5.54
CA VAL A 95 -1.31 -20.69 -4.16
C VAL A 95 -2.64 -20.30 -3.49
N ALA A 96 -3.56 -19.67 -4.21
CA ALA A 96 -4.90 -19.35 -3.71
C ALA A 96 -5.65 -20.62 -3.26
N ARG A 97 -5.55 -21.72 -4.03
CA ARG A 97 -6.10 -23.02 -3.63
C ARG A 97 -5.42 -23.60 -2.39
N VAL A 98 -4.09 -23.48 -2.30
CA VAL A 98 -3.34 -23.90 -1.10
C VAL A 98 -3.82 -23.11 0.11
N LEU A 99 -3.90 -21.78 0.01
CA LEU A 99 -4.38 -20.91 1.09
C LEU A 99 -5.83 -21.25 1.47
N ALA A 100 -6.71 -21.44 0.49
CA ALA A 100 -8.12 -21.81 0.73
C ALA A 100 -8.24 -23.07 1.60
N GLN A 101 -7.41 -24.08 1.33
CA GLN A 101 -7.34 -25.35 2.08
C GLN A 101 -6.57 -25.22 3.40
N PHE A 102 -5.75 -24.19 3.55
CA PHE A 102 -4.94 -23.92 4.73
C PHE A 102 -5.77 -23.24 5.84
N ALA A 103 -6.75 -23.98 6.38
CA ALA A 103 -7.66 -23.50 7.43
C ALA A 103 -6.90 -22.94 8.66
N GLY A 104 -7.31 -21.79 9.20
CA GLY A 104 -6.65 -21.21 10.37
C GLY A 104 -5.24 -20.66 10.10
N GLY A 105 -4.87 -20.46 8.83
CA GLY A 105 -3.58 -19.90 8.44
C GLY A 105 -3.66 -18.48 7.91
N ALA A 106 -2.80 -17.61 8.43
CA ALA A 106 -2.58 -16.27 7.89
C ALA A 106 -1.68 -16.34 6.65
N LEU A 107 -1.97 -15.52 5.64
CA LEU A 107 -1.04 -15.30 4.52
C LEU A 107 -0.02 -14.24 4.93
N VAL A 108 1.27 -14.53 4.73
CA VAL A 108 2.38 -13.61 4.98
C VAL A 108 3.19 -13.47 3.70
N SER A 109 3.16 -12.30 3.06
CA SER A 109 3.94 -12.00 1.86
C SER A 109 5.26 -11.34 2.23
N VAL A 110 6.39 -11.93 1.86
CA VAL A 110 7.73 -11.45 2.19
C VAL A 110 8.50 -11.17 0.90
N GLY A 111 8.57 -9.90 0.49
CA GLY A 111 9.17 -9.55 -0.80
C GLY A 111 8.98 -8.11 -1.22
N ASP A 112 9.10 -7.85 -2.52
CA ASP A 112 8.90 -6.54 -3.13
C ASP A 112 7.42 -6.19 -3.28
N SER A 113 7.13 -4.98 -3.79
CA SER A 113 5.75 -4.56 -4.06
C SER A 113 5.01 -5.50 -5.02
N ALA A 114 5.70 -6.10 -5.99
CA ALA A 114 5.06 -7.03 -6.92
C ALA A 114 4.63 -8.31 -6.21
N LEU A 115 5.42 -8.85 -5.29
CA LEU A 115 5.07 -10.05 -4.53
C LEU A 115 3.93 -9.75 -3.55
N ILE A 116 3.92 -8.57 -2.94
CA ILE A 116 2.83 -8.13 -2.08
C ILE A 116 1.53 -8.03 -2.89
N ALA A 117 1.56 -7.48 -4.11
CA ALA A 117 0.41 -7.48 -5.02
C ALA A 117 -0.05 -8.91 -5.33
N THR A 118 0.89 -9.83 -5.58
CA THR A 118 0.57 -11.26 -5.76
C THR A 118 -0.08 -11.86 -4.51
N GLY A 119 0.40 -11.53 -3.31
CA GLY A 119 -0.20 -11.97 -2.06
C GLY A 119 -1.65 -11.49 -1.91
N LYS A 120 -1.96 -10.25 -2.28
CA LYS A 120 -3.34 -9.75 -2.33
C LYS A 120 -4.20 -10.52 -3.32
N ALA A 121 -3.67 -10.82 -4.50
CA ALA A 121 -4.37 -11.61 -5.49
C ALA A 121 -4.69 -13.02 -4.94
N VAL A 122 -3.72 -13.66 -4.29
CA VAL A 122 -3.90 -14.94 -3.58
C VAL A 122 -4.96 -14.83 -2.49
N ALA A 123 -4.93 -13.77 -1.68
CA ALA A 123 -5.88 -13.54 -0.59
C ALA A 123 -7.32 -13.32 -1.10
N LEU A 124 -7.47 -12.59 -2.20
CA LEU A 124 -8.75 -12.37 -2.87
C LEU A 124 -9.31 -13.67 -3.43
N LEU A 125 -8.49 -14.40 -4.20
CA LEU A 125 -8.88 -15.63 -4.89
C LEU A 125 -9.10 -16.81 -3.93
N ALA A 126 -8.43 -16.85 -2.77
CA ALA A 126 -8.66 -17.86 -1.75
C ALA A 126 -10.05 -17.74 -1.10
N SER A 127 -10.60 -16.51 -1.00
CA SER A 127 -11.97 -16.27 -0.57
C SER A 127 -12.97 -16.34 -1.73
N ASN A 128 -12.53 -16.02 -2.95
CA ASN A 128 -13.36 -15.90 -4.13
C ASN A 128 -12.71 -16.62 -5.31
N PRO A 129 -12.87 -17.95 -5.43
CA PRO A 129 -12.38 -18.66 -6.61
C PRO A 129 -13.18 -18.20 -7.83
N LEU A 130 -12.65 -17.19 -8.53
CA LEU A 130 -13.27 -16.60 -9.71
C LEU A 130 -13.24 -17.64 -10.83
N ARG A 131 -14.40 -17.91 -11.43
CA ARG A 131 -14.52 -18.95 -12.47
C ARG A 131 -14.59 -18.37 -13.87
N ARG A 132 -14.82 -17.06 -13.99
CA ARG A 132 -15.00 -16.36 -15.28
C ARG A 132 -14.55 -14.90 -15.16
N PRO A 133 -14.02 -14.31 -16.25
CA PRO A 133 -13.85 -12.87 -16.34
C PRO A 133 -15.17 -12.12 -16.10
N GLY A 134 -15.08 -10.97 -15.43
CA GLY A 134 -16.18 -10.09 -15.06
C GLY A 134 -16.94 -10.52 -13.81
N GLN A 135 -16.56 -11.64 -13.18
CA GLN A 135 -17.18 -12.08 -11.94
C GLN A 135 -16.67 -11.23 -10.78
N GLN A 136 -17.59 -10.50 -10.14
CA GLN A 136 -17.27 -9.71 -8.96
C GLN A 136 -17.03 -10.61 -7.73
N PRO A 137 -16.02 -10.31 -6.89
CA PRO A 137 -15.83 -10.91 -5.57
C PRO A 137 -17.10 -10.77 -4.73
N GLN A 138 -17.50 -11.85 -4.06
CA GLN A 138 -18.70 -11.88 -3.20
C GLN A 138 -18.35 -11.87 -1.70
N THR A 139 -17.12 -12.30 -1.38
CA THR A 139 -16.60 -12.40 -0.02
C THR A 139 -15.42 -11.45 0.09
N ARG A 140 -15.23 -10.85 1.27
CA ARG A 140 -14.03 -10.06 1.52
C ARG A 140 -12.76 -10.91 1.31
N PRO A 141 -11.67 -10.33 0.78
CA PRO A 141 -10.37 -10.98 0.74
C PRO A 141 -9.96 -11.48 2.13
N ARG A 142 -9.17 -12.56 2.18
CA ARG A 142 -8.55 -12.94 3.44
C ARG A 142 -7.59 -11.84 3.90
N ALA A 143 -7.61 -11.53 5.19
CA ALA A 143 -6.62 -10.63 5.74
C ALA A 143 -5.21 -11.24 5.55
N HIS A 144 -4.23 -10.39 5.26
CA HIS A 144 -2.86 -10.82 5.00
C HIS A 144 -1.86 -9.84 5.61
N ILE A 145 -0.66 -10.34 5.87
CA ILE A 145 0.46 -9.58 6.41
C ILE A 145 1.48 -9.38 5.28
N ALA A 146 2.02 -8.17 5.16
CA ALA A 146 3.06 -7.84 4.19
C ALA A 146 4.34 -7.45 4.93
N VAL A 147 5.44 -8.13 4.58
CA VAL A 147 6.81 -7.84 5.02
C VAL A 147 7.57 -7.33 3.80
N PRO A 148 7.51 -6.02 3.51
CA PRO A 148 8.24 -5.45 2.38
C PRO A 148 9.75 -5.52 2.60
N THR A 149 10.48 -5.81 1.53
CA THR A 149 11.96 -5.99 1.53
C THR A 149 12.68 -5.02 0.60
N ALA A 150 11.93 -4.19 -0.13
CA ALA A 150 12.47 -3.26 -1.11
C ALA A 150 11.72 -1.93 -1.08
N LEU A 151 12.39 -0.87 -1.54
CA LEU A 151 11.70 0.35 -1.91
C LEU A 151 10.78 0.07 -3.11
N GLY A 152 9.61 0.71 -3.13
CA GLY A 152 8.56 0.40 -4.09
C GLY A 152 7.30 1.19 -3.77
N LEU A 153 6.21 0.90 -4.49
CA LEU A 153 4.96 1.68 -4.43
C LEU A 153 4.15 1.52 -3.12
N ALA A 154 4.74 0.93 -2.07
CA ALA A 154 4.07 0.63 -0.81
C ALA A 154 2.74 -0.12 -1.01
N GLU A 155 2.81 -1.22 -1.74
CA GLU A 155 1.65 -2.01 -2.13
C GLU A 155 0.83 -2.47 -0.91
N GLU A 156 1.45 -2.76 0.22
CA GLU A 156 0.81 -3.08 1.50
C GLU A 156 -0.24 -2.04 1.96
N ALA A 157 -0.10 -0.79 1.52
CA ALA A 157 -0.96 0.33 1.89
C ALA A 157 -2.03 0.67 0.84
N THR A 158 -2.19 -0.13 -0.22
CA THR A 158 -3.23 0.09 -1.23
C THR A 158 -4.40 -0.88 -1.04
N SER A 159 -5.63 -0.44 -1.29
CA SER A 159 -6.85 -1.26 -1.28
C SER A 159 -7.16 -1.88 -2.65
N VAL A 160 -6.21 -1.84 -3.59
CA VAL A 160 -6.40 -2.23 -4.99
C VAL A 160 -5.56 -3.45 -5.31
N VAL A 161 -6.07 -4.31 -6.19
CA VAL A 161 -5.29 -5.40 -6.81
C VAL A 161 -5.71 -5.58 -8.26
N THR A 162 -4.74 -5.81 -9.14
CA THR A 162 -4.98 -6.19 -10.54
C THR A 162 -4.66 -7.67 -10.72
N LEU A 163 -5.61 -8.44 -11.23
CA LEU A 163 -5.42 -9.85 -11.58
C LEU A 163 -5.01 -9.97 -13.05
N GLY A 164 -3.73 -10.23 -13.30
CA GLY A 164 -3.15 -10.29 -14.64
C GLY A 164 -3.84 -11.25 -15.63
N PRO A 165 -4.21 -12.49 -15.25
CA PRO A 165 -4.93 -13.41 -16.14
C PRO A 165 -6.28 -12.91 -16.64
N TYR A 166 -6.88 -11.96 -15.92
CA TYR A 166 -8.22 -11.44 -16.20
C TYR A 166 -8.19 -9.97 -16.66
N ALA A 167 -7.05 -9.30 -16.55
CA ALA A 167 -6.89 -7.85 -16.72
C ALA A 167 -7.92 -7.03 -15.90
N GLU A 168 -8.34 -7.57 -14.76
CA GLU A 168 -9.38 -6.99 -13.90
C GLU A 168 -8.77 -6.36 -12.66
N THR A 169 -9.24 -5.17 -12.32
CA THR A 169 -8.81 -4.43 -11.13
C THR A 169 -9.95 -4.41 -10.13
N PHE A 170 -9.65 -4.80 -8.89
CA PHE A 170 -10.59 -4.84 -7.79
C PHE A 170 -10.12 -3.88 -6.69
N GLU A 171 -11.06 -3.21 -6.06
CA GLU A 171 -10.84 -2.34 -4.92
C GLU A 171 -11.67 -2.84 -3.73
N ASP A 172 -11.02 -3.18 -2.63
CA ASP A 172 -11.64 -3.62 -1.38
C ASP A 172 -10.69 -3.30 -0.22
N ASP A 173 -11.20 -2.66 0.83
CA ASP A 173 -10.42 -2.34 2.03
C ASP A 173 -9.80 -3.58 2.71
N GLY A 174 -10.37 -4.76 2.52
CA GLY A 174 -9.80 -6.03 2.96
C GLY A 174 -8.49 -6.40 2.26
N LEU A 175 -8.11 -5.71 1.18
CA LEU A 175 -6.82 -5.84 0.50
C LEU A 175 -5.71 -5.01 1.15
N LEU A 176 -6.02 -4.18 2.15
CA LEU A 176 -5.00 -3.51 2.94
C LEU A 176 -4.31 -4.53 3.83
N ALA A 177 -2.98 -4.59 3.74
CA ALA A 177 -2.20 -5.52 4.52
C ALA A 177 -1.94 -4.98 5.93
N VAL A 178 -1.70 -5.89 6.87
CA VAL A 178 -0.90 -5.52 8.05
C VAL A 178 0.56 -5.41 7.59
N ALA A 179 1.12 -4.20 7.63
CA ALA A 179 2.46 -3.92 7.17
C ALA A 179 3.48 -4.15 8.31
N VAL A 180 4.54 -4.91 8.04
CA VAL A 180 5.65 -5.16 8.97
C VAL A 180 6.94 -4.66 8.32
N ILE A 181 7.33 -3.43 8.64
CA ILE A 181 8.52 -2.77 8.09
C ILE A 181 9.67 -2.92 9.08
N ASP A 182 10.54 -3.89 8.83
CA ASP A 182 11.67 -4.21 9.69
C ASP A 182 12.98 -3.70 9.12
N GLU A 183 13.79 -3.01 9.91
CA GLU A 183 15.07 -2.45 9.45
C GLU A 183 16.05 -3.52 8.94
N ARG A 184 16.01 -4.73 9.51
CA ARG A 184 16.95 -5.82 9.19
C ARG A 184 16.78 -6.35 7.78
N VAL A 185 15.64 -6.10 7.13
CA VAL A 185 15.34 -6.61 5.78
C VAL A 185 15.52 -5.56 4.68
N PHE A 186 15.88 -4.33 5.05
CA PHE A 186 16.21 -3.29 4.08
C PHE A 186 17.73 -3.15 3.98
N PRO A 187 18.25 -2.89 2.76
CA PRO A 187 19.66 -2.61 2.60
C PRO A 187 20.03 -1.30 3.33
N GLU A 188 21.29 -1.17 3.74
CA GLU A 188 21.81 0.07 4.35
C GLU A 188 21.71 1.27 3.38
N SER A 189 21.85 1.00 2.08
CA SER A 189 21.74 1.98 1.01
C SER A 189 20.97 1.41 -0.19
N ASP A 190 20.15 2.23 -0.82
CA ASP A 190 19.43 1.90 -2.04
C ASP A 190 19.57 3.06 -3.04
N PRO A 191 19.99 2.84 -4.29
CA PRO A 191 20.17 3.91 -5.28
C PRO A 191 18.87 4.66 -5.60
N GLU A 192 17.71 4.03 -5.39
CA GLU A 192 16.39 4.61 -5.63
C GLU A 192 15.85 5.38 -4.42
N THR A 193 16.57 5.41 -3.28
CA THR A 193 16.17 6.14 -2.05
C THR A 193 15.73 7.57 -2.35
N GLY A 194 16.48 8.29 -3.18
CA GLY A 194 16.15 9.68 -3.55
C GLY A 194 14.87 9.78 -4.38
N HIS A 195 14.60 8.83 -5.27
CA HIS A 195 13.37 8.78 -6.07
C HIS A 195 12.15 8.57 -5.17
N PHE A 196 12.20 7.52 -4.34
CA PHE A 196 11.09 7.15 -3.47
C PHE A 196 10.84 8.15 -2.33
N LYS A 197 11.89 8.81 -1.84
CA LYS A 197 11.75 9.96 -0.93
C LYS A 197 10.92 11.07 -1.56
N ARG A 198 11.19 11.44 -2.81
CA ARG A 198 10.42 12.48 -3.53
C ARG A 198 8.98 12.04 -3.75
N LEU A 199 8.75 10.77 -4.08
CA LEU A 199 7.41 10.22 -4.24
C LEU A 199 6.60 10.33 -2.93
N ALA A 200 7.18 9.93 -1.79
CA ALA A 200 6.51 10.04 -0.49
C ALA A 200 6.13 11.49 -0.14
N VAL A 201 7.03 12.45 -0.38
CA VAL A 201 6.74 13.89 -0.16
C VAL A 201 5.63 14.37 -1.09
N ALA A 202 5.67 13.99 -2.38
CA ALA A 202 4.64 14.38 -3.35
C ALA A 202 3.26 13.84 -2.98
N LEU A 203 3.18 12.56 -2.56
CA LEU A 203 1.95 11.94 -2.07
C LEU A 203 1.41 12.68 -0.83
N ALA A 204 2.26 12.91 0.17
CA ALA A 204 1.87 13.58 1.40
C ALA A 204 1.37 15.02 1.16
N ALA A 205 2.05 15.76 0.30
CA ALA A 205 1.65 17.11 -0.05
C ALA A 205 0.33 17.15 -0.82
N CYS A 206 0.12 16.21 -1.76
CA CYS A 206 -1.15 16.10 -2.47
C CYS A 206 -2.30 15.87 -1.50
N THR A 207 -2.11 15.03 -0.48
CA THR A 207 -3.10 14.81 0.58
C THR A 207 -3.36 16.07 1.40
N VAL A 208 -2.31 16.77 1.84
CA VAL A 208 -2.45 17.95 2.73
C VAL A 208 -3.13 19.14 2.03
N ILE A 209 -2.93 19.29 0.72
CA ILE A 209 -3.50 20.40 -0.07
C ILE A 209 -4.89 20.05 -0.62
N ASP A 210 -5.32 18.79 -0.52
CA ASP A 210 -6.66 18.38 -0.92
C ASP A 210 -7.66 18.78 0.17
N ASP A 211 -8.49 19.79 -0.12
CA ASP A 211 -9.53 20.29 0.79
C ASP A 211 -10.58 19.22 1.15
N THR A 212 -10.63 18.11 0.42
CA THR A 212 -11.52 16.97 0.69
C THR A 212 -10.87 15.88 1.56
N ALA A 213 -9.58 16.01 1.88
CA ALA A 213 -8.88 15.05 2.71
C ALA A 213 -9.39 15.07 4.16
N THR A 214 -9.46 13.90 4.78
CA THR A 214 -9.84 13.82 6.19
C THR A 214 -8.69 14.27 7.09
N LEU A 215 -9.00 14.64 8.34
CA LEU A 215 -7.96 14.93 9.34
C LEU A 215 -6.99 13.76 9.52
N ARG A 216 -7.50 12.53 9.44
CA ARG A 216 -6.70 11.31 9.52
C ARG A 216 -5.69 11.24 8.37
N ASP A 217 -6.16 11.43 7.14
CA ASP A 217 -5.34 11.37 5.93
C ASP A 217 -4.21 12.41 5.99
N SER A 218 -4.56 13.63 6.38
CA SER A 218 -3.61 14.71 6.63
C SER A 218 -2.61 14.37 7.73
N THR A 219 -3.05 13.72 8.82
CA THR A 219 -2.15 13.28 9.90
C THR A 219 -1.14 12.24 9.43
N LEU A 220 -1.59 11.27 8.61
CA LEU A 220 -0.72 10.25 8.02
C LEU A 220 0.30 10.88 7.07
N ALA A 221 -0.14 11.79 6.20
CA ALA A 221 0.72 12.53 5.30
C ALA A 221 1.79 13.34 6.06
N LEU A 222 1.41 14.04 7.13
CA LEU A 222 2.36 14.80 7.95
C LEU A 222 3.33 13.90 8.71
N SER A 223 2.87 12.72 9.14
CA SER A 223 3.74 11.72 9.77
C SER A 223 4.78 11.19 8.77
N ALA A 224 4.37 10.91 7.54
CA ALA A 224 5.29 10.55 6.46
C ALA A 224 6.37 11.62 6.26
N VAL A 225 5.97 12.89 6.21
CA VAL A 225 6.90 14.01 6.10
C VAL A 225 7.87 14.05 7.28
N HIS A 226 7.39 13.84 8.51
CA HIS A 226 8.23 13.80 9.70
C HIS A 226 9.33 12.75 9.62
N HIS A 227 9.01 11.54 9.12
CA HIS A 227 10.00 10.47 8.92
C HIS A 227 11.12 10.85 7.93
N LEU A 228 10.87 11.76 7.00
CA LEU A 228 11.81 12.13 5.94
C LEU A 228 12.71 13.32 6.31
N VAL A 229 12.41 14.02 7.41
CA VAL A 229 13.11 15.22 7.84
C VAL A 229 14.37 14.83 8.66
N GLY A 230 15.52 14.65 7.97
CA GLY A 230 16.80 14.29 8.58
C GLY A 230 17.98 14.30 7.58
N ALA A 231 19.22 14.40 8.07
CA ALA A 231 20.42 14.61 7.23
C ALA A 231 20.93 13.35 6.50
N GLN A 232 20.43 12.16 6.85
CA GLN A 232 20.60 10.92 6.10
C GLN A 232 19.34 10.07 6.29
N THR A 233 18.49 9.99 5.26
CA THR A 233 17.28 9.16 5.33
C THR A 233 17.60 7.77 4.83
N ARG A 234 17.42 6.76 5.68
CA ARG A 234 17.70 5.36 5.36
C ARG A 234 16.57 4.76 4.53
N PRO A 235 16.82 3.69 3.72
CA PRO A 235 15.76 3.05 2.94
C PRO A 235 14.53 2.64 3.76
N VAL A 236 14.74 2.11 4.97
CA VAL A 236 13.63 1.76 5.88
C VAL A 236 12.75 2.96 6.24
N GLU A 237 13.33 4.14 6.47
CA GLU A 237 12.59 5.37 6.80
C GLU A 237 11.83 5.89 5.59
N VAL A 238 12.43 5.78 4.39
CA VAL A 238 11.74 6.08 3.13
C VAL A 238 10.57 5.12 2.93
N ARG A 239 10.72 3.82 3.22
CA ARG A 239 9.62 2.88 3.13
C ARG A 239 8.50 3.22 4.10
N GLN A 240 8.80 3.46 5.37
CA GLN A 240 7.80 3.87 6.38
C GLN A 240 7.03 5.11 5.92
N ALA A 241 7.75 6.13 5.43
CA ALA A 241 7.14 7.34 4.92
C ALA A 241 6.25 7.09 3.69
N LEU A 242 6.70 6.25 2.75
CA LEU A 242 5.90 5.85 1.60
C LEU A 242 4.62 5.15 2.02
N THR A 243 4.69 4.17 2.93
CA THR A 243 3.53 3.44 3.43
C THR A 243 2.50 4.38 4.06
N LEU A 244 2.95 5.34 4.88
CA LEU A 244 2.09 6.35 5.49
C LEU A 244 1.49 7.32 4.46
N ALA A 245 2.30 7.80 3.52
CA ALA A 245 1.85 8.75 2.50
C ALA A 245 0.87 8.11 1.51
N THR A 246 1.13 6.86 1.10
CA THR A 246 0.22 6.08 0.24
C THR A 246 -1.11 5.84 0.94
N ALA A 247 -1.10 5.45 2.22
CA ALA A 247 -2.33 5.20 2.97
C ALA A 247 -3.16 6.48 3.20
N GLY A 248 -2.51 7.63 3.33
CA GLY A 248 -3.18 8.93 3.40
C GLY A 248 -3.63 9.48 2.04
N HIS A 249 -3.23 8.88 0.92
CA HIS A 249 -3.59 9.38 -0.40
C HIS A 249 -4.58 8.43 -1.12
N ARG A 250 -5.86 8.83 -1.13
CA ARG A 250 -6.98 8.10 -1.75
C ARG A 250 -6.77 7.64 -3.20
N ARG A 251 -5.87 8.28 -3.95
CA ARG A 251 -5.54 7.93 -5.35
C ARG A 251 -4.08 7.54 -5.52
N GLY A 252 -3.35 7.21 -4.46
CA GLY A 252 -1.88 7.05 -4.44
C GLY A 252 -1.25 6.44 -5.72
N PRO A 253 -1.71 5.28 -6.22
CA PRO A 253 -1.16 4.66 -7.43
C PRO A 253 -1.76 5.19 -8.75
N SER A 254 -2.95 5.80 -8.73
CA SER A 254 -3.67 6.29 -9.92
C SER A 254 -3.60 7.82 -10.10
N CYS A 255 -3.09 8.56 -9.12
CA CYS A 255 -3.11 10.01 -9.07
C CYS A 255 -2.24 10.60 -10.19
N PRO A 256 -2.82 11.37 -11.13
CA PRO A 256 -2.06 11.93 -12.25
C PRO A 256 -1.00 12.94 -11.78
N ARG A 257 -1.21 13.59 -10.63
CA ARG A 257 -0.22 14.49 -10.00
C ARG A 257 0.94 13.72 -9.33
N CYS A 258 0.76 12.45 -8.98
CA CYS A 258 1.82 11.67 -8.34
C CYS A 258 2.61 10.81 -9.34
N LYS A 259 1.95 10.34 -10.42
CA LYS A 259 2.59 9.54 -11.49
C LYS A 259 3.77 10.24 -12.18
N GLY A 260 3.81 11.56 -12.19
CA GLY A 260 4.90 12.35 -12.79
C GLY A 260 6.00 12.77 -11.82
N GLY A 261 5.94 12.38 -10.53
CA GLY A 261 6.83 12.95 -9.51
C GLY A 261 6.71 14.47 -9.44
N THR A 262 5.49 14.99 -9.65
CA THR A 262 5.28 16.38 -10.05
C THR A 262 5.81 17.34 -9.01
N VAL A 263 6.47 18.38 -9.53
CA VAL A 263 6.91 19.52 -8.76
C VAL A 263 5.69 20.30 -8.29
N LEU A 264 5.49 20.38 -6.98
CA LEU A 264 4.59 21.38 -6.43
C LEU A 264 5.19 22.75 -6.76
N PRO A 265 4.47 23.63 -7.47
CA PRO A 265 4.90 25.00 -7.63
C PRO A 265 5.09 25.61 -6.25
N ALA A 266 6.16 26.38 -6.01
CA ALA A 266 6.33 27.12 -4.76
C ALA A 266 5.08 27.95 -4.41
N ALA A 267 4.38 28.45 -5.44
CA ALA A 267 3.09 29.14 -5.35
C ALA A 267 1.96 28.34 -4.68
N ALA A 268 1.98 27.00 -4.72
CA ALA A 268 1.00 26.16 -4.02
C ALA A 268 1.28 26.06 -2.51
N LEU A 269 2.48 26.47 -2.07
CA LEU A 269 2.91 26.50 -0.68
C LEU A 269 2.84 27.91 -0.08
N ASP A 270 2.50 28.96 -0.84
CA ASP A 270 2.63 30.37 -0.46
C ASP A 270 1.53 30.90 0.50
N ASP A 271 0.57 30.07 0.95
CA ASP A 271 -0.39 30.43 2.01
C ASP A 271 -0.02 29.80 3.37
N PRO A 272 0.78 30.46 4.22
CA PRO A 272 1.43 29.84 5.39
C PRO A 272 0.51 29.57 6.60
N GLY A 273 -0.81 29.64 6.43
CA GLY A 273 -1.75 29.70 7.55
C GLY A 273 -1.92 28.40 8.37
N SER A 274 -1.64 27.23 7.80
CA SER A 274 -1.91 25.95 8.47
C SER A 274 -0.66 25.26 9.05
N PRO A 275 -0.76 24.60 10.21
CA PRO A 275 0.33 23.77 10.76
C PRO A 275 0.80 22.67 9.79
N ALA A 276 -0.12 22.13 8.99
CA ALA A 276 0.17 21.11 7.99
C ALA A 276 1.06 21.65 6.87
N GLN A 277 0.74 22.84 6.37
CA GLN A 277 1.52 23.54 5.36
C GLN A 277 2.89 23.97 5.89
N THR A 278 2.97 24.39 7.15
CA THR A 278 4.23 24.72 7.83
C THR A 278 5.16 23.49 7.90
N CYS A 279 4.63 22.32 8.29
CA CYS A 279 5.41 21.08 8.36
C CYS A 279 5.94 20.67 6.98
N LEU A 280 5.09 20.77 5.95
CA LEU A 280 5.47 20.50 4.57
C LEU A 280 6.52 21.50 4.05
N GLN A 281 6.37 22.79 4.35
CA GLN A 281 7.36 23.83 4.00
C GLN A 281 8.72 23.58 4.69
N GLN A 282 8.72 23.21 5.98
CA GLN A 282 9.94 22.86 6.71
C GLN A 282 10.66 21.65 6.10
N ALA A 283 9.88 20.68 5.62
CA ALA A 283 10.39 19.51 4.94
C ALA A 283 11.10 19.89 3.62
N VAL A 284 10.43 20.69 2.78
CA VAL A 284 11.00 21.23 1.53
C VAL A 284 12.25 22.08 1.80
N ALA A 285 12.20 22.97 2.80
CA ALA A 285 13.31 23.84 3.17
C ALA A 285 14.57 23.08 3.64
N ARG A 286 14.41 21.85 4.16
CA ARG A 286 15.52 20.97 4.59
C ARG A 286 16.11 20.12 3.46
N GLY A 287 15.88 20.49 2.21
CA GLY A 287 16.48 19.81 1.07
C GLY A 287 15.75 18.54 0.63
N LEU A 288 14.49 18.36 1.05
CA LEU A 288 13.57 17.46 0.35
C LEU A 288 13.19 18.13 -0.96
N THR A 289 14.09 18.04 -1.94
CA THR A 289 13.93 18.72 -3.21
C THR A 289 12.70 18.19 -3.92
N VAL A 290 11.70 19.07 -4.05
CA VAL A 290 10.70 19.01 -5.10
C VAL A 290 11.46 19.31 -6.40
N GLY A 291 12.01 18.27 -7.03
CA GLY A 291 12.97 18.44 -8.11
C GLY A 291 12.30 18.88 -9.41
N ALA A 292 12.58 20.11 -9.86
CA ALA A 292 12.40 20.52 -11.25
C ALA A 292 12.96 19.43 -12.16
N THR A 293 12.11 18.83 -12.99
CA THR A 293 12.58 18.15 -14.19
C THR A 293 13.45 19.17 -14.93
N SER A 294 14.77 18.94 -14.92
CA SER A 294 15.63 19.66 -15.85
C SER A 294 15.17 19.27 -17.27
N PRO A 295 15.16 20.23 -18.21
CA PRO A 295 14.70 20.01 -19.57
C PRO A 295 15.50 18.93 -20.30
#